data_AF-A0A1A8S425-F1
#
_entry.id   AF-A0A1A8S425-F1
#
_cell.length_a   1.000
_cell.length_b   1.000
_cell.length_c   1.000
_cell.angle_alpha   90.00
_cell.angle_beta   90.00
_cell.angle_gamma   90.00
#
_symmetry.space_group_name_H-M   'P 1'
#
loop_
_entity.id
_entity.type
_entity.pdbx_description
1 polymer ?
#
loop_
_entity_poly.entity_id
_entity_poly.type
_entity_poly.pdbx_seq_one_letter_code
_entity_poly.pdbx_strand_id
1 'polypeptide(L)'
;RRYLADIFTTCVDIRWRYLLLIFTTTFLLSWLLFGLVFWGVALAHGDFNLYVPVKDGESWATTEEGKEEWRPCILHVQGFIGAFLFSIETQTTIG
;
A
#
# COMPACT_ATOMS: atom_id res chain seq x y z
N ARG A 1 20.75 29.51 0.10
CA ARG A 1 19.50 29.11 0.81
C ARG A 1 18.21 29.56 0.09
N ARG A 2 18.23 29.87 -1.22
CA ARG A 2 17.06 30.33 -2.01
C ARG A 2 16.64 29.38 -3.14
N TYR A 3 17.28 28.22 -3.29
CA TYR A 3 17.01 27.30 -4.42
C TYR A 3 15.73 26.46 -4.25
N LEU A 4 15.28 26.19 -3.01
CA LEU A 4 14.02 25.48 -2.78
C LEU A 4 12.77 26.38 -2.88
N ALA A 5 12.94 27.71 -2.76
CA ALA A 5 11.84 28.65 -2.95
C ALA A 5 11.48 28.82 -4.44
N ASP A 6 12.39 28.43 -5.33
CA ASP A 6 12.24 28.53 -6.77
C ASP A 6 12.34 27.14 -7.43
N ILE A 7 11.57 26.19 -6.89
CA ILE A 7 11.50 24.80 -7.39
C ILE A 7 11.07 24.77 -8.85
N PHE A 8 10.14 25.62 -9.26
CA PHE A 8 9.66 25.65 -10.64
C PHE A 8 10.75 26.06 -11.63
N THR A 9 11.48 27.15 -11.35
CA THR A 9 12.56 27.59 -12.24
C THR A 9 13.75 26.63 -12.19
N THR A 10 14.06 26.05 -11.02
CA THR A 10 15.11 25.03 -10.87
C THR A 10 14.79 23.74 -11.63
N CYS A 11 13.52 23.31 -11.64
CA CYS A 11 13.09 22.15 -12.42
C CYS A 11 13.20 22.41 -13.92
N VAL A 12 12.90 23.63 -14.40
CA VAL A 12 13.01 23.97 -15.83
C VAL A 12 14.47 24.06 -16.28
N ASP A 13 15.37 24.53 -15.42
CA ASP A 13 16.78 24.76 -15.74
C ASP A 13 17.67 23.49 -15.62
N ILE A 14 17.16 22.40 -15.02
CA ILE A 14 17.93 21.17 -14.82
C ILE A 14 17.99 20.29 -16.09
N ARG A 15 19.08 19.53 -16.28
CA ARG A 15 19.19 18.58 -17.40
C ARG A 15 18.08 17.52 -17.32
N TRP A 16 17.47 17.18 -18.46
CA TRP A 16 16.40 16.18 -18.60
C TRP A 16 16.64 14.87 -17.86
N ARG A 17 17.88 14.35 -17.85
CA ARG A 17 18.24 13.12 -17.12
C ARG A 17 17.98 13.22 -15.62
N TYR A 18 18.26 14.37 -15.01
CA TYR A 18 18.03 14.59 -13.58
C TYR A 18 16.55 14.92 -13.30
N LEU A 19 15.87 15.60 -14.22
CA LEU A 19 14.43 15.84 -14.09
C LEU A 19 13.65 14.53 -14.05
N LEU A 20 13.93 13.61 -14.99
CA LEU A 20 13.32 12.28 -15.01
C LEU A 20 13.67 11.47 -13.75
N LEU A 21 14.92 11.53 -13.30
CA LEU A 21 15.36 10.84 -12.09
C LEU A 21 14.60 11.34 -10.86
N ILE A 22 14.53 12.66 -10.63
CA ILE A 22 13.83 13.27 -9.50
C ILE A 22 12.34 12.92 -9.54
N PHE A 23 11.73 12.97 -10.73
CA PHE A 23 10.33 12.60 -10.93
C PHE A 23 10.11 11.14 -10.52
N THR A 24 10.83 10.20 -11.14
CA THR A 24 10.73 8.77 -10.82
C THR A 24 11.02 8.47 -9.36
N THR A 25 12.05 9.08 -8.76
CA THR A 25 12.37 8.92 -7.34
C THR A 25 11.24 9.42 -6.44
N THR A 26 10.59 10.54 -6.79
CA THR A 26 9.46 11.07 -6.01
C THR A 26 8.28 10.10 -6.01
N PHE A 27 7.94 9.51 -7.17
CA PHE A 27 6.90 8.48 -7.25
C PHE A 27 7.29 7.20 -6.50
N LEU A 28 8.53 6.72 -6.63
CA LEU A 28 8.99 5.55 -5.89
C LEU A 28 8.93 5.78 -4.37
N LEU A 29 9.33 6.97 -3.90
CA LEU A 29 9.26 7.32 -2.49
C LEU A 29 7.81 7.42 -2.00
N SER A 30 6.89 7.98 -2.80
CA SER A 30 5.47 8.02 -2.42
C SER A 30 4.86 6.61 -2.36
N TRP A 31 5.15 5.74 -3.33
CA TRP A 31 4.70 4.34 -3.31
C TRP A 31 5.25 3.59 -2.09
N LEU A 32 6.54 3.74 -1.79
CA LEU A 32 7.17 3.12 -0.62
C LEU A 32 6.58 3.63 0.70
N LEU A 33 6.38 4.95 0.84
CA LEU A 33 5.84 5.54 2.06
C LEU A 33 4.44 5.02 2.35
N PHE A 34 3.53 5.07 1.37
CA PHE A 34 2.18 4.54 1.55
C PHE A 34 2.15 3.02 1.70
N GLY A 35 3.04 2.30 1.00
CA GLY A 35 3.19 0.84 1.16
C GLY A 35 3.60 0.45 2.58
N LEU A 36 4.52 1.21 3.20
CA LEU A 36 4.90 1.03 4.61
C LEU A 36 3.75 1.36 5.58
N VAL A 37 2.96 2.40 5.29
CA VAL A 37 1.77 2.73 6.09
C VAL A 37 0.75 1.59 6.03
N PHE A 38 0.41 1.09 4.84
CA PHE A 38 -0.53 -0.03 4.69
C PHE A 38 -0.02 -1.32 5.35
N TRP A 39 1.28 -1.61 5.20
CA TRP A 39 1.90 -2.74 5.87
C TRP A 39 1.85 -2.59 7.40
N GLY A 40 2.09 -1.39 7.92
CA GLY A 40 1.98 -1.08 9.36
C GLY A 40 0.55 -1.22 9.89
N VAL A 41 -0.46 -0.78 9.12
CA VAL A 41 -1.87 -0.96 9.47
C VAL A 41 -2.25 -2.45 9.48
N ALA A 42 -1.84 -3.20 8.46
CA ALA A 42 -2.05 -4.66 8.38
C ALA A 42 -1.36 -5.40 9.54
N LEU A 43 -0.15 -4.97 9.94
CA LEU A 43 0.55 -5.50 11.12
C LEU A 43 -0.22 -5.21 12.41
N ALA A 44 -0.68 -3.96 12.61
CA ALA A 44 -1.40 -3.55 13.80
C ALA A 44 -2.78 -4.22 13.92
N HIS A 45 -3.45 -4.44 12.79
CA HIS A 45 -4.72 -5.18 12.72
C HIS A 45 -4.54 -6.69 12.94
N GLY A 46 -3.32 -7.21 12.74
CA GLY A 46 -3.02 -8.63 12.85
C GLY A 46 -3.39 -9.42 11.59
N ASP A 47 -3.43 -8.77 10.42
CA ASP A 47 -3.75 -9.41 9.13
C ASP A 47 -2.80 -10.55 8.77
N PHE A 48 -1.55 -10.50 9.27
CA PHE A 48 -0.57 -11.56 9.09
C PHE A 48 -0.70 -12.72 10.09
N ASN A 49 -1.54 -12.58 11.12
CA ASN A 49 -1.70 -13.55 12.21
C ASN A 49 -2.96 -14.43 12.09
N LEU A 50 -3.59 -14.52 10.90
CA LEU A 50 -4.66 -15.49 10.73
C LEU A 50 -4.15 -16.90 10.61
N TYR A 51 -4.24 -17.57 11.76
CA TYR A 51 -4.89 -18.85 11.87
C TYR A 51 -6.05 -18.97 10.87
N VAL A 52 -5.78 -19.61 9.74
CA VAL A 52 -6.77 -20.10 8.79
C VAL A 52 -7.67 -21.07 9.57
N PRO A 53 -8.97 -20.82 9.82
CA PRO A 53 -9.86 -21.95 9.92
C PRO A 53 -9.91 -22.48 8.49
N VAL A 54 -9.15 -23.54 8.24
CA VAL A 54 -9.31 -24.34 7.04
C VAL A 54 -10.77 -24.77 7.06
N LYS A 55 -11.63 -24.08 6.30
CA LYS A 55 -12.96 -24.59 5.96
C LYS A 55 -12.75 -25.69 4.93
N ASP A 56 -12.14 -26.78 5.40
CA ASP A 56 -12.29 -28.09 4.80
C ASP A 56 -13.76 -28.45 5.02
N GLY A 57 -14.50 -28.54 3.93
CA GLY A 57 -15.77 -29.22 3.91
C GLY A 57 -16.97 -28.39 4.35
N GLU A 58 -17.85 -28.21 3.38
CA GLU A 58 -19.30 -28.16 3.56
C GLU A 58 -19.90 -26.80 3.96
N SER A 59 -20.61 -26.23 2.98
CA SER A 59 -21.89 -25.55 3.16
C SER A 59 -22.62 -26.04 4.40
N TRP A 60 -23.22 -25.18 5.20
CA TRP A 60 -24.62 -25.25 5.64
C TRP A 60 -24.85 -24.05 6.56
N ALA A 61 -25.81 -23.23 6.17
CA ALA A 61 -26.39 -22.20 7.01
C ALA A 61 -27.03 -22.87 8.22
N THR A 62 -26.57 -22.55 9.43
CA THR A 62 -27.41 -22.56 10.65
C THR A 62 -26.69 -21.84 11.77
N THR A 63 -27.25 -20.69 12.13
CA THR A 63 -27.45 -20.19 13.51
C THR A 63 -26.21 -20.13 14.41
N GLU A 64 -25.70 -18.92 14.65
CA GLU A 64 -25.66 -18.32 16.00
C GLU A 64 -25.09 -16.89 15.96
N GLU A 65 -25.70 -16.04 16.76
CA GLU A 65 -25.54 -14.59 16.84
C GLU A 65 -24.09 -14.18 17.18
N GLY A 66 -23.55 -13.19 16.47
CA GLY A 66 -22.43 -12.38 16.97
C GLY A 66 -21.00 -12.88 16.76
N LYS A 67 -20.71 -13.78 15.83
CA LYS A 67 -19.32 -13.96 15.35
C LYS A 67 -19.03 -12.93 14.28
N GLU A 68 -18.40 -11.82 14.67
CA GLU A 68 -17.73 -10.94 13.71
C GLU A 68 -16.75 -11.81 12.92
N GLU A 69 -17.12 -12.15 11.69
CA GLU A 69 -16.25 -12.76 10.71
C GLU A 69 -15.04 -11.83 10.59
N TRP A 70 -13.88 -12.25 11.08
CA TRP A 70 -12.67 -11.45 11.00
C TRP A 70 -12.43 -11.13 9.52
N ARG A 71 -12.38 -9.84 9.17
CA ARG A 71 -12.15 -9.37 7.80
C ARG A 71 -10.84 -8.60 7.75
N PRO A 72 -9.94 -8.91 6.81
CA PRO A 72 -8.69 -8.16 6.69
C PRO A 72 -8.96 -6.71 6.32
N CYS A 73 -8.08 -5.81 6.74
CA CYS A 73 -8.17 -4.40 6.37
C CYS A 73 -8.01 -4.23 4.85
N ILE A 74 -7.10 -5.00 4.25
CA ILE A 74 -6.89 -5.05 2.80
C ILE A 74 -6.78 -6.52 2.36
N LEU A 75 -7.62 -6.92 1.40
CA LEU A 75 -7.63 -8.28 0.85
C LEU A 75 -6.30 -8.60 0.14
N HIS A 76 -5.80 -9.83 0.32
CA HIS A 76 -4.59 -10.35 -0.32
C HIS A 76 -3.25 -9.66 0.03
N VAL A 77 -3.19 -8.81 1.06
CA VAL A 77 -1.92 -8.27 1.56
C VAL A 77 -1.24 -9.29 2.50
N GLN A 78 -0.47 -10.21 1.91
CA GLN A 78 0.24 -11.28 2.63
C GLN A 78 1.64 -10.89 3.13
N GLY A 79 2.12 -9.70 2.76
CA GLY A 79 3.39 -9.17 3.25
C GLY A 79 3.69 -7.76 2.73
N PHE A 80 4.93 -7.31 2.91
CA PHE A 80 5.38 -6.00 2.45
C PHE A 80 5.20 -5.81 0.93
N ILE A 81 5.50 -6.84 0.13
CA ILE A 81 5.34 -6.77 -1.33
C ILE A 81 3.87 -6.57 -1.73
N GLY A 82 2.93 -7.26 -1.05
CA GLY A 82 1.49 -7.08 -1.28
C GLY A 82 1.03 -5.66 -0.94
N ALA A 83 1.47 -5.12 0.19
CA ALA A 83 1.16 -3.75 0.59
C ALA A 83 1.79 -2.70 -0.36
N PHE A 84 2.98 -2.98 -0.90
CA PHE A 84 3.64 -2.12 -1.87
C PHE A 84 2.92 -2.12 -3.22
N LEU A 85 2.50 -3.28 -3.72
CA LEU A 85 1.70 -3.39 -4.95
C LEU A 85 0.36 -2.65 -4.80
N PHE A 86 -0.34 -2.85 -3.68
CA PHE A 86 -1.58 -2.13 -3.37
C PHE A 86 -1.39 -0.60 -3.36
N SER A 87 -0.26 -0.13 -2.82
CA SER A 87 0.09 1.30 -2.83
C SER A 87 0.30 1.85 -4.25
N ILE A 88 0.94 1.07 -5.14
CA ILE A 88 1.10 1.44 -6.56
C ILE A 88 -0.25 1.48 -7.24
N GLU A 89 -1.05 0.41 -7.12
CA GLU A 89 -2.37 0.28 -7.73
C GLU A 89 -3.29 1.46 -7.35
N THR A 90 -3.30 1.83 -6.07
CA THR A 90 -4.08 2.95 -5.54
C THR A 90 -3.59 4.30 -6.08
N GLN A 91 -2.29 4.59 -6.03
CA GLN A 91 -1.74 5.89 -6.43
C GLN A 91 -1.70 6.10 -7.96
N THR A 92 -1.53 5.01 -8.71
CA THR A 92 -1.58 5.04 -10.18
C THR A 92 -2.99 4.84 -10.73
N THR A 93 -3.97 4.60 -9.85
CA THR A 93 -5.38 4.35 -10.18
C THR A 93 -5.60 3.17 -11.14
N ILE A 94 -4.71 2.18 -11.09
CA ILE A 94 -4.82 0.95 -11.88
C ILE A 94 -5.91 0.05 -11.30
N GLY A 95 -5.94 -0.14 -9.98
CA GLY A 95 -6.96 -0.94 -9.28
C GLY A 95 -6.43 -2.22 -8.67
#